data_AF-A0A6F8U544-F1
#
_entry.id   AF-A0A6F8U544-F1
#
_cell.length_a   1.000
_cell.length_b   1.000
_cell.length_c   1.000
_cell.angle_alpha   90.00
_cell.angle_beta   90.00
_cell.angle_gamma   90.00
#
_symmetry.space_group_name_H-M   'P 1'
#
loop_
_entity.id
_entity.type
_entity.pdbx_description
1 polymer ?
#
loop_
_entity_poly.entity_id
_entity_poly.type
_entity_poly.pdbx_seq_one_letter_code
_entity_poly.pdbx_strand_id
1 'polypeptide(L)' 'MDTKESKTREEEIEHVMNERLPEDFETSQPQRQPEAKKSPNGLHKVLPFVIIVMGIIVAGMVILGLGNSGG' A
#
# COMPACT_ATOMS: atom_id res chain seq x y z
N MET A 1 12.74 -22.09 13.38
CA MET A 1 11.53 -22.67 13.98
C MET A 1 11.96 -23.99 14.58
N ASP A 2 12.09 -24.04 15.90
CA ASP A 2 12.52 -25.25 16.61
C ASP A 2 11.37 -26.25 16.62
N THR A 3 11.46 -27.29 15.79
CA THR A 3 10.42 -28.33 15.65
C THR A 3 10.49 -29.40 16.75
N LYS A 4 11.02 -29.04 17.93
CA LYS A 4 11.17 -29.98 19.06
C LYS A 4 9.94 -30.06 19.95
N GLU A 5 9.02 -29.10 19.85
CA GLU A 5 7.68 -29.16 20.48
C GLU A 5 6.64 -29.48 19.40
N SER A 6 6.71 -30.69 18.84
CA SER A 6 5.68 -31.18 17.92
C SER A 6 4.42 -31.45 18.75
N LYS A 7 3.48 -30.50 18.74
CA LYS A 7 2.13 -30.68 19.28
C LYS A 7 1.51 -31.97 18.76
N THR A 8 0.80 -32.69 19.62
CA THR A 8 0.14 -33.95 19.23
C THR A 8 -0.92 -33.68 18.16
N ARG A 9 -1.28 -34.70 17.38
CA ARG A 9 -2.25 -34.56 16.26
C ARG A 9 -3.57 -33.94 16.71
N GLU A 10 -3.98 -34.22 17.95
CA GLU A 10 -5.16 -33.68 18.59
C GLU A 10 -5.03 -32.17 18.86
N GLU A 11 -3.86 -31.72 19.32
CA GLU A 11 -3.57 -30.29 19.53
C GLU A 11 -3.48 -29.52 18.21
N GLU A 12 -3.02 -30.16 17.14
CA GLU A 12 -3.00 -29.55 15.79
C GLU A 12 -4.41 -29.35 15.25
N ILE A 13 -5.31 -30.31 15.46
CA ILE A 13 -6.72 -30.19 15.08
C ILE A 13 -7.40 -29.06 15.87
N GLU A 14 -7.19 -29.03 17.19
CA GLU A 14 -7.74 -27.98 18.04
C GLU A 14 -7.21 -26.59 17.66
N HIS A 15 -5.92 -26.49 17.33
CA HIS A 15 -5.32 -25.25 16.85
C HIS A 15 -5.94 -24.77 15.55
N VAL A 16 -6.08 -25.66 14.56
CA VAL A 16 -6.72 -25.31 13.27
C VAL A 16 -8.19 -24.93 13.46
N MET A 17 -8.92 -25.57 14.37
CA MET A 17 -10.32 -25.23 14.64
C MET A 17 -10.46 -23.88 15.33
N ASN A 18 -9.52 -23.53 16.22
CA ASN A 18 -9.47 -22.24 16.90
C ASN A 18 -8.99 -21.10 15.97
N GLU A 19 -8.07 -21.37 15.03
CA GLU A 19 -7.65 -20.39 14.00
C GLU A 19 -8.71 -20.16 12.92
N ARG A 20 -9.62 -21.12 12.70
CA ARG A 20 -10.75 -20.97 11.77
C ARG A 20 -11.84 -20.04 12.27
N LEU A 21 -11.87 -19.73 13.57
CA LEU A 21 -12.72 -18.68 14.07
C LEU A 21 -12.19 -17.35 13.51
N PRO A 22 -13.01 -16.59 12.76
CA PRO A 22 -12.57 -15.30 12.23
C PRO A 22 -12.11 -14.42 13.38
N GLU A 23 -11.06 -13.62 13.14
CA GLU A 23 -10.60 -12.66 14.15
C GLU A 23 -11.80 -11.83 14.61
N ASP A 24 -12.02 -11.84 15.93
CA ASP A 24 -13.10 -11.11 16.56
C ASP A 24 -12.91 -9.61 16.27
N PHE A 25 -13.85 -9.02 15.55
CA PHE A 25 -13.78 -7.62 15.12
C PHE A 25 -13.65 -6.66 16.32
N GLU A 26 -14.19 -7.04 17.49
CA GLU A 26 -14.19 -6.23 18.71
C GLU A 26 -12.81 -6.19 19.40
N THR A 27 -12.02 -7.25 19.27
CA THR A 27 -10.70 -7.37 19.90
C THR A 27 -9.53 -7.28 18.91
N SER A 28 -9.80 -7.44 17.61
CA SER A 28 -8.80 -7.33 16.55
C SER A 28 -8.15 -5.94 16.54
N GLN A 29 -6.84 -5.91 16.40
CA GLN A 29 -6.06 -4.66 16.33
C GLN A 29 -5.33 -4.58 14.99
N PRO A 30 -6.06 -4.49 13.86
CA PRO A 30 -5.48 -4.53 12.52
C PRO A 30 -4.43 -3.42 12.31
N GLN A 31 -4.58 -2.29 13.00
CA GLN A 31 -3.63 -1.17 12.99
C GLN A 31 -2.25 -1.53 13.56
N ARG A 32 -2.16 -2.54 14.44
CA ARG A 32 -0.88 -2.99 15.01
C ARG A 32 -0.13 -3.96 14.11
N GLN A 33 -0.78 -4.49 13.07
CA GLN A 33 -0.17 -5.44 12.14
C GLN A 33 1.01 -4.79 11.39
N PRO A 34 2.10 -5.53 11.16
CA PRO A 34 3.26 -5.03 10.40
C PRO A 34 2.89 -4.51 9.01
N GLU A 35 1.92 -5.14 8.35
CA GLU A 35 1.42 -4.78 7.02
C GLU A 35 0.73 -3.42 7.02
N ALA A 36 -0.01 -3.09 8.08
CA ALA A 36 -0.67 -1.78 8.23
C ALA A 36 0.34 -0.65 8.48
N LYS A 37 1.53 -0.97 9.01
CA LYS A 37 2.64 -0.02 9.19
C LYS A 37 3.44 0.21 7.92
N LYS A 38 3.21 -0.57 6.87
CA LYS A 38 3.92 -0.42 5.59
C LYS A 38 3.52 0.91 4.96
N SER A 39 4.50 1.81 4.83
CA SER A 39 4.26 3.07 4.14
C SER A 39 3.81 2.78 2.70
N PRO A 40 2.80 3.48 2.17
CA PRO A 40 2.43 3.33 0.77
C PRO A 40 3.66 3.62 -0.09
N ASN A 41 4.01 2.68 -0.97
CA ASN A 41 5.10 2.87 -1.91
C ASN A 41 4.85 4.18 -2.68
N GLY A 42 5.93 4.92 -2.99
CA GLY A 42 5.89 6.29 -3.52
C GLY A 42 5.12 6.49 -4.84
N LEU A 43 4.51 5.45 -5.38
CA LEU A 43 3.61 5.47 -6.53
C LEU A 43 2.48 6.50 -6.40
N HIS A 44 1.95 6.70 -5.18
CA HIS A 44 0.94 7.74 -4.91
C HIS A 44 1.46 9.18 -5.16
N LYS A 45 2.79 9.38 -5.14
CA LYS A 45 3.42 10.68 -5.45
C LYS A 45 3.71 10.85 -6.95
N VAL A 46 3.66 9.78 -7.74
CA VAL A 46 3.95 9.83 -9.18
C VAL A 46 2.84 10.56 -9.92
N LEU A 47 1.58 10.28 -9.58
CA LEU A 47 0.43 10.93 -10.23
C LEU A 47 0.47 12.48 -10.14
N PRO A 48 0.58 13.10 -8.94
CA PRO A 48 0.68 14.55 -8.86
C PRO A 48 1.94 15.09 -9.52
N PHE A 49 3.07 14.38 -9.45
CA PHE A 49 4.30 14.78 -10.12
C PHE A 49 4.12 14.88 -11.64
N VAL A 50 3.50 13.88 -12.27
CA VAL A 50 3.23 13.89 -13.73
C VAL A 50 2.33 15.06 -14.12
N ILE A 51 1.30 15.35 -13.32
CA ILE A 51 0.39 16.48 -13.57
C ILE A 51 1.15 17.81 -13.56
N ILE A 52 2.04 18.02 -12.59
CA ILE A 52 2.86 19.24 -12.49
C ILE A 52 3.78 19.37 -13.70
N VAL A 53 4.49 18.29 -14.06
CA VAL A 53 5.40 18.28 -15.21
C VAL A 53 4.66 18.57 -16.51
N MET A 54 3.49 17.97 -16.73
CA MET A 54 2.66 18.26 -17.90
C MET A 54 2.19 19.71 -17.93
N GLY A 55 1.78 20.26 -16.78
CA GLY A 55 1.37 21.65 -16.68
C GLY A 55 2.48 22.62 -17.11
N ILE A 56 3.72 22.36 -16.69
CA ILE A 56 4.89 23.17 -17.08
C ILE A 56 5.15 23.06 -18.59
N ILE A 57 5.08 21.87 -19.16
CA ILE A 57 5.31 21.66 -20.60
C ILE A 57 4.26 22.42 -21.43
N VAL A 58 2.98 22.28 -21.08
CA VAL A 58 1.88 22.97 -21.78
C VAL A 58 2.02 24.49 -21.63
N ALA A 59 2.28 24.99 -20.42
CA ALA A 59 2.51 26.42 -20.19
C ALA A 59 3.69 26.95 -21.01
N GLY A 60 4.80 26.20 -21.05
CA GLY A 60 5.97 26.54 -21.86
C GLY A 60 5.64 26.58 -23.36
N MET A 61 4.90 25.60 -23.87
CA MET A 61 4.46 25.58 -25.27
C MET A 61 3.54 26.77 -25.60
N VAL A 62 2.63 27.13 -24.70
CA VAL A 62 1.72 28.28 -24.90
C VAL A 62 2.52 29.59 -24.91
N ILE A 63 3.43 29.80 -23.96
CA ILE A 63 4.23 31.02 -23.86
C ILE A 63 5.17 31.15 -25.06
N LEU A 64 5.88 30.08 -25.44
CA LEU A 64 6.81 30.09 -26.57
C LEU A 64 6.08 30.12 -27.92
N GLY A 65 4.94 29.45 -28.04
CA GLY A 65 4.13 29.38 -29.26
C GLY A 65 3.39 30.69 -29.56
N LEU A 66 2.78 31.33 -28.56
CA LEU A 66 2.13 32.64 -28.72
C LEU A 66 3.14 33.78 -28.84
N GLY A 67 4.34 33.64 -28.26
CA GLY A 67 5.42 34.60 -28.43
C GLY A 67 6.05 34.60 -29.82
N ASN A 68 5.92 33.51 -30.58
CA ASN A 68 6.54 33.33 -31.90
C ASN A 68 5.59 33.60 -33.09
N SER A 69 4.30 33.85 -32.85
CA SER A 69 3.32 34.17 -33.90
C SER A 69 2.99 35.66 -34.02
N GLY A 70 3.78 36.53 -33.39
CA GLY A 70 3.62 37.99 -33.40
C GLY A 70 4.59 38.72 -34.34
N GLY A 71 4.82 38.19 -35.54
CA GLY A 71 5.65 38.79 -36.60
C GLY A 71 4.94 38.77 -37.95
#